data_AF-A0A525W537-F1
#
_entry.id   AF-A0A525W537-F1
#
_cell.length_a   1.000
_cell.length_b   1.000
_cell.length_c   1.000
_cell.angle_alpha   90.00
_cell.angle_beta   90.00
_cell.angle_gamma   90.00
#
_symmetry.space_group_name_H-M   'P 1'
#
loop_
_entity.id
_entity.type
_entity.pdbx_description
1 polymer ?
#
loop_
_entity_poly.entity_id
_entity_poly.type
_entity_poly.pdbx_seq_one_letter_code
_entity_poly.pdbx_strand_id
1 'polypeptide(L)'
;MRCQPAGFAMDFSITTDEFLRFRKLIYDESGISLSDQKQSLLASRLSKRLRELGLETFSDYFSTVTEDPNREEFTRMLDLISTNKTDFFREPKHFDFLRERILPELTGGKR
;
A
#
# COMPACT_ATOMS: atom_id res chain seq x y z
N MET A 1 -26.66 11.11 -26.20
CA MET A 1 -26.67 9.69 -25.77
C MET A 1 -26.31 9.65 -24.30
N ARG A 2 -27.04 8.84 -23.51
CA ARG A 2 -27.31 9.02 -22.08
C ARG A 2 -26.06 8.98 -21.18
N CYS A 3 -25.92 10.00 -20.33
CA CYS A 3 -25.19 9.90 -19.07
C CYS A 3 -25.90 8.87 -18.17
N GLN A 4 -25.14 7.96 -17.56
CA GLN A 4 -25.56 7.25 -16.36
C GLN A 4 -24.52 7.51 -15.26
N PRO A 5 -24.88 8.12 -14.13
CA PRO A 5 -24.07 8.06 -12.93
C PRO A 5 -24.59 6.89 -12.09
N ALA A 6 -23.93 5.73 -12.13
CA ALA A 6 -24.22 4.64 -11.21
C ALA A 6 -23.22 4.69 -10.04
N GLY A 7 -23.33 5.72 -9.21
CA GLY A 7 -22.65 5.77 -7.92
C GLY A 7 -23.48 5.00 -6.90
N PHE A 8 -23.41 3.67 -6.89
CA PHE A 8 -23.89 2.90 -5.74
C PHE A 8 -22.92 3.15 -4.59
N ALA A 9 -23.38 3.86 -3.56
CA ALA A 9 -22.70 3.93 -2.28
C ALA A 9 -22.80 2.54 -1.61
N MET A 10 -21.93 1.61 -2.04
CA MET A 10 -21.72 0.36 -1.32
C MET A 10 -20.85 0.65 -0.09
N ASP A 11 -21.42 0.46 1.08
CA ASP A 11 -20.71 0.44 2.35
C ASP A 11 -20.09 -0.94 2.54
N PHE A 12 -18.77 -1.02 2.36
CA PHE A 12 -18.01 -2.24 2.57
C PHE A 12 -17.54 -2.32 4.02
N SER A 13 -17.91 -3.38 4.73
CA SER A 13 -17.40 -3.70 6.07
C SER A 13 -16.45 -4.90 6.00
N ILE A 14 -15.24 -4.75 6.54
CA ILE A 14 -14.32 -5.88 6.70
C ILE A 14 -14.56 -6.58 8.03
N THR A 15 -14.65 -7.90 8.01
CA THR A 15 -14.71 -8.72 9.22
C THR A 15 -13.33 -8.87 9.87
N THR A 16 -13.28 -9.24 11.15
CA THR A 16 -12.02 -9.52 11.84
C THR A 16 -11.27 -10.66 11.16
N ASP A 17 -11.94 -11.74 10.76
CA ASP A 17 -11.31 -12.88 10.09
C ASP A 17 -10.73 -12.52 8.72
N GLU A 18 -11.43 -11.70 7.92
CA GLU A 18 -10.88 -11.15 6.68
C GLU A 18 -9.64 -10.30 6.94
N PHE A 19 -9.70 -9.39 7.92
CA PHE A 19 -8.56 -8.58 8.29
C PHE A 19 -7.34 -9.43 8.70
N LEU A 20 -7.56 -10.48 9.50
CA LEU A 20 -6.49 -11.39 9.90
C LEU A 20 -5.87 -12.14 8.71
N ARG A 21 -6.69 -12.53 7.72
CA ARG A 21 -6.20 -13.14 6.46
C ARG A 21 -5.34 -12.17 5.66
N PHE A 22 -5.80 -10.94 5.45
CA PHE A 22 -4.99 -9.91 4.78
C PHE A 22 -3.70 -9.63 5.54
N ARG A 23 -3.78 -9.43 6.86
CA ARG A 23 -2.61 -9.19 7.72
C ARG A 23 -1.55 -10.28 7.57
N LYS A 24 -1.98 -11.55 7.60
CA LYS A 24 -1.09 -12.68 7.42
C LYS A 24 -0.44 -12.68 6.04
N LEU A 25 -1.25 -12.54 4.98
CA LEU A 25 -0.75 -12.50 3.60
C LEU A 25 0.29 -11.38 3.40
N ILE A 26 -0.02 -10.17 3.87
CA ILE A 26 0.86 -9.00 3.75
C ILE A 26 2.17 -9.22 4.52
N TYR A 27 2.09 -9.78 5.73
CA TYR A 27 3.28 -10.07 6.52
C TYR A 27 4.16 -11.13 5.86
N ASP A 28 3.57 -12.25 5.43
CA ASP A 28 4.29 -13.38 4.85
C ASP A 28 5.01 -12.98 3.55
N GLU A 29 4.40 -12.12 2.73
CA GLU A 29 4.92 -11.77 1.41
C GLU A 29 5.79 -10.50 1.39
N SER A 30 5.62 -9.57 2.35
CA SER A 30 6.31 -8.27 2.32
C SER A 30 6.98 -7.86 3.64
N GLY A 31 6.81 -8.62 4.73
CA GLY A 31 7.32 -8.28 6.06
C GLY A 31 6.63 -7.08 6.73
N ILE A 32 5.57 -6.52 6.13
CA ILE A 32 4.86 -5.38 6.70
C ILE A 32 3.95 -5.88 7.83
N SER A 33 4.21 -5.41 9.05
CA SER A 33 3.35 -5.69 10.20
C SER A 33 2.22 -4.67 10.32
N LEU A 34 0.98 -5.15 10.22
CA LEU A 34 -0.23 -4.37 10.47
C LEU A 34 -0.72 -4.62 11.89
N SER A 35 -0.72 -3.57 12.72
CA SER A 35 -1.38 -3.60 14.02
C SER A 35 -2.90 -3.58 13.87
N ASP A 36 -3.63 -4.05 14.88
CA ASP A 36 -5.11 -4.12 14.84
C ASP A 36 -5.76 -2.75 14.64
N GLN A 37 -5.11 -1.68 15.12
CA GLN A 37 -5.55 -0.29 14.91
C GLN A 37 -5.58 0.13 13.43
N LYS A 38 -4.90 -0.61 12.53
CA LYS A 38 -4.86 -0.32 11.09
C LYS A 38 -5.97 -1.02 10.30
N GLN A 39 -6.88 -1.77 10.95
CA GLN A 39 -8.01 -2.41 10.26
C GLN A 39 -8.88 -1.39 9.50
N SER A 40 -9.20 -0.25 10.12
CA SER A 40 -9.98 0.82 9.47
C SER A 40 -9.26 1.43 8.27
N LEU A 41 -7.93 1.58 8.35
CA LEU A 41 -7.10 2.10 7.28
C LEU A 41 -7.08 1.13 6.09
N LEU A 42 -6.88 -0.17 6.35
CA LEU A 42 -6.92 -1.21 5.33
C LEU A 42 -8.30 -1.26 4.67
N ALA A 43 -9.37 -1.28 5.48
CA ALA A 43 -10.74 -1.25 4.97
C ALA A 43 -10.96 -0.04 4.05
N SER A 44 -10.67 1.18 4.53
CA SER A 44 -10.87 2.41 3.74
C SER A 44 -10.15 2.41 2.40
N ARG A 45 -8.88 1.98 2.38
CA ARG A 45 -8.04 1.95 1.16
C ARG A 45 -8.52 0.90 0.18
N LEU A 46 -8.84 -0.30 0.65
CA LEU A 46 -9.27 -1.39 -0.21
C LEU A 46 -10.73 -1.25 -0.66
N SER A 47 -11.64 -0.68 0.16
CA SER A 47 -13.03 -0.42 -0.26
C SER A 47 -13.11 0.45 -1.52
N LYS A 48 -12.15 1.37 -1.71
CA LYS A 48 -12.04 2.11 -2.98
C LYS A 48 -11.70 1.18 -4.14
N ARG A 49 -10.77 0.26 -3.94
CA ARG A 49 -10.34 -0.71 -4.95
C ARG A 49 -11.45 -1.72 -5.30
N LEU A 50 -12.22 -2.19 -4.31
CA LEU A 50 -13.39 -3.05 -4.54
C LEU A 50 -14.39 -2.39 -5.49
N ARG A 51 -14.68 -1.09 -5.30
CA ARG A 51 -15.55 -0.33 -6.21
C ARG A 51 -15.00 -0.22 -7.63
N GLU A 52 -13.69 -0.05 -7.78
CA GLU A 52 -13.04 0.02 -9.09
C GLU A 52 -13.12 -1.31 -9.84
N LEU A 53 -13.06 -2.43 -9.12
CA LEU A 53 -13.15 -3.78 -9.67
C LEU A 53 -14.59 -4.31 -9.76
N GLY A 54 -15.57 -3.60 -9.19
CA GLY A 54 -16.96 -4.05 -9.12
C GLY A 54 -17.17 -5.25 -8.21
N LEU A 55 -16.31 -5.45 -7.21
CA LEU A 55 -16.40 -6.54 -6.23
C LEU A 55 -17.31 -6.16 -5.07
N GLU A 56 -18.02 -7.13 -4.52
CA GLU A 56 -19.01 -6.91 -3.45
C GLU A 56 -18.43 -7.14 -2.05
N THR A 57 -17.44 -8.04 -1.92
CA THR A 57 -16.88 -8.41 -0.61
C THR A 57 -15.35 -8.35 -0.55
N PHE A 58 -14.83 -8.21 0.67
CA PHE A 58 -13.40 -8.32 0.94
C PHE A 58 -12.86 -9.72 0.67
N SER A 59 -13.69 -10.75 0.81
CA SER A 59 -13.35 -12.12 0.45
C SER A 59 -13.18 -12.29 -1.06
N ASP A 60 -14.01 -11.67 -1.89
CA ASP A 60 -13.84 -11.70 -3.36
C ASP A 60 -12.52 -11.01 -3.77
N TYR A 61 -12.21 -9.89 -3.13
CA TYR A 61 -10.95 -9.19 -3.34
C TYR A 61 -9.75 -10.02 -2.87
N PHE A 62 -9.87 -10.71 -1.73
CA PHE A 62 -8.83 -11.60 -1.23
C PHE A 62 -8.53 -12.71 -2.23
N SER A 63 -9.57 -13.39 -2.76
CA SER A 63 -9.41 -14.41 -3.80
C SER A 63 -8.75 -13.84 -5.05
N THR A 64 -9.19 -12.67 -5.52
CA THR A 64 -8.59 -11.98 -6.68
C THR A 64 -7.09 -11.76 -6.48
N VAL A 65 -6.67 -11.32 -5.29
CA VAL A 65 -5.25 -11.10 -4.97
C VAL A 65 -4.45 -12.41 -4.90
N THR A 66 -5.03 -13.48 -4.35
CA THR A 66 -4.32 -14.76 -4.15
C THR A 66 -4.29 -15.65 -5.38
N GLU A 67 -5.28 -15.51 -6.27
CA GLU A 67 -5.42 -16.33 -7.48
C GLU A 67 -4.77 -15.67 -8.70
N ASP A 68 -4.38 -14.40 -8.62
CA ASP A 68 -3.67 -13.69 -9.69
C ASP A 68 -2.26 -14.29 -9.92
N PRO A 69 -2.03 -15.01 -11.03
CA PRO A 69 -0.74 -15.64 -11.30
C PRO A 69 0.37 -14.61 -11.56
N ASN A 70 0.02 -13.41 -12.02
CA ASN A 70 0.97 -12.35 -12.33
C ASN A 70 1.27 -11.46 -11.12
N ARG A 71 0.53 -11.63 -10.01
CA ARG A 71 0.68 -10.89 -8.75
C ARG A 71 0.51 -9.37 -8.91
N GLU A 72 -0.09 -8.90 -10.00
CA GLU A 72 -0.30 -7.48 -10.26
C GLU A 72 -1.23 -6.86 -9.21
N GLU A 73 -2.32 -7.55 -8.90
CA GLU A 73 -3.27 -7.05 -7.90
C GLU A 73 -2.70 -7.09 -6.49
N PHE A 74 -1.84 -8.08 -6.21
CA PHE A 74 -1.07 -8.12 -4.97
C PHE A 74 -0.15 -6.91 -4.82
N THR A 75 0.61 -6.54 -5.86
CA THR A 75 1.45 -5.34 -5.85
C THR A 75 0.62 -4.08 -5.64
N ARG A 76 -0.52 -3.94 -6.34
CA ARG A 76 -1.43 -2.79 -6.14
C ARG A 76 -1.96 -2.73 -4.73
N MET A 77 -2.33 -3.86 -4.13
CA MET A 77 -2.75 -3.93 -2.74
C MET A 77 -1.65 -3.40 -1.81
N LEU A 78 -0.40 -3.82 -1.99
CA LEU A 78 0.74 -3.34 -1.19
C LEU A 78 0.95 -1.83 -1.32
N ASP A 79 0.85 -1.28 -2.53
CA ASP A 79 0.95 0.16 -2.76
C ASP A 79 -0.16 0.93 -2.07
N LEU A 80 -1.39 0.40 -2.07
CA LEU A 80 -2.53 1.01 -1.42
C LEU A 80 -2.39 1.02 0.10
N ILE A 81 -1.84 -0.01 0.73
CA ILE A 81 -1.72 -0.12 2.20
C ILE A 81 -0.42 0.46 2.77
N SER A 82 0.61 0.64 1.94
CA SER A 82 1.88 1.23 2.35
C SER A 82 1.76 2.76 2.46
N THR A 83 2.73 3.39 3.12
CA THR A 83 2.81 4.85 3.19
C THR A 83 3.93 5.31 2.27
N ASN A 84 3.58 5.58 1.01
CA ASN A 84 4.50 6.12 0.01
C ASN A 84 4.69 7.65 0.16
N LYS A 85 4.92 8.14 1.39
CA LYS A 85 5.21 9.57 1.61
C LYS A 85 6.70 9.83 1.39
N THR A 86 7.01 10.52 0.30
CA THR A 86 8.36 10.99 -0.04
C THR A 86 8.32 12.46 -0.43
N ASP A 87 9.41 13.17 -0.17
CA ASP A 87 9.60 14.59 -0.49
C ASP A 87 11.05 14.80 -0.92
N PHE A 88 11.28 15.70 -1.89
CA PHE A 88 12.64 16.08 -2.28
C PHE A 88 13.39 16.68 -1.09
N PHE A 89 14.64 16.26 -0.89
CA PHE A 89 15.45 16.65 0.28
C PHE A 89 14.78 16.35 1.63
N ARG A 90 14.05 15.24 1.73
CA ARG A 90 13.52 14.75 3.02
C ARG A 90 14.65 14.68 4.05
N GLU A 91 14.48 15.42 5.15
CA GLU A 91 15.49 15.56 6.21
C GLU A 91 16.78 16.27 5.71
N PRO A 92 16.73 17.59 5.43
CA PRO A 92 17.81 18.32 4.76
C PRO A 92 19.18 18.22 5.45
N LYS A 93 19.20 18.05 6.78
CA LYS A 93 20.43 17.86 7.56
C LYS A 93 21.25 16.64 7.12
N HIS A 94 20.62 15.58 6.61
CA HIS A 94 21.34 14.43 6.05
C HIS A 94 22.10 14.79 4.77
N PHE A 95 21.56 15.71 3.97
CA PHE A 95 22.23 16.20 2.76
C PHE A 95 23.37 17.16 3.09
N ASP A 96 23.23 18.00 4.12
CA ASP A 96 24.32 18.83 4.63
C ASP A 96 25.49 17.95 5.13
N PHE A 97 25.19 16.90 5.91
CA PHE A 97 26.19 15.94 6.36
C PHE A 97 26.88 15.22 5.19
N LEU A 98 26.12 14.77 4.20
CA LEU A 98 26.66 14.17 2.98
C LEU A 98 27.65 15.13 2.29
N ARG A 99 27.27 16.41 2.13
CA ARG A 99 28.09 17.44 1.49
C ARG A 99 29.37 17.76 2.27
N GLU A 100 29.27 17.88 3.59
CA GLU A 100 30.33 18.42 4.44
C GLU A 100 31.30 17.35 4.95
N ARG A 101 30.86 16.10 5.05
CA ARG A 101 31.64 15.00 5.66
C ARG A 101 31.95 13.90 4.66
N ILE A 102 30.94 13.39 3.96
CA ILE A 102 31.10 12.19 3.12
C ILE A 102 31.74 12.52 1.77
N LEU A 103 31.26 13.55 1.06
CA LEU A 103 31.80 13.92 -0.25
C LEU A 103 33.29 14.32 -0.23
N PRO A 104 33.79 15.10 0.76
CA PRO A 104 35.22 15.41 0.84
C PRO A 104 36.08 14.17 1.08
N GLU A 105 35.63 13.19 1.86
CA GLU A 105 36.34 11.93 2.09
C GLU A 105 36.40 11.06 0.82
N LEU A 106 35.31 11.03 0.04
CA LEU A 106 35.24 10.25 -1.21
C LEU A 106 36.03 10.88 -2.36
N THR A 107 36.12 12.20 -2.42
CA THR A 107 36.82 12.95 -3.48
C THR A 107 38.29 13.26 -3.13
N GLY A 108 38.64 13.29 -1.85
CA GLY A 108 40.01 13.47 -1.37
C GLY A 108 40.90 12.22 -1.45
N GLY A 109 40.33 11.08 -1.83
CA GLY A 109 40.98 9.76 -1.79
C GLY A 109 41.06 9.04 -3.13
N LYS A 110 41.33 9.72 -4.25
CA LYS A 110 41.85 9.10 -5.49
C LYS A 110 42.67 10.12 -6.30
N ARG A 111 43.99 9.92 -6.24
CA ARG A 111 44.92 10.18 -7.34
C ARG A 111 44.64 9.21 -8.47
#